data_AF-A0A150GPD9-F1
#
_entry.id   AF-A0A150GPD9-F1
#
_cell.length_a   1.000
_cell.length_b   1.000
_cell.length_c   1.000
_cell.angle_alpha   90.00
_cell.angle_beta   90.00
_cell.angle_gamma   90.00
#
_symmetry.space_group_name_H-M   'P 1'
#
loop_
_entity.id
_entity.type
_entity.pdbx_description
1 polymer ?
#
loop_
_entity_poly.entity_id
_entity_poly.type
_entity_poly.pdbx_seq_one_letter_code
_entity_poly.pdbx_strand_id
1 'polypeptide(L)'
;MSRGGAVATTYVEESGYDDGSLPALHHELQWQRNDVRIFAHAAAETQVAIKDALVSKFGTNRNGPDTITQSANDPGFLEVFPRVASRPPKLLQELEAILVDRLRANDKAASVGPLGSARERDPKLAANLSLDAHRQASAGSGVLAAFVAGFSTYAPLLSRIQAEFDRALNEGVRSAQENVEMRYAMAKNELERERATAEVRGQVLAEDLSFRASALARLHELRERAARAEKKKQLAEKDLREAQAEEARMRVLVEQLRATNTRLTELLAEEEQWAAKPLSSHLQGLKIGPLTKEGEWGRWTGPLAEQMLRGPERAEPELG
;
A
#
# COMPACT_ATOMS: atom_id res chain seq x y z
N MET A 1 18.89 -41.28 47.78
CA MET A 1 18.99 -40.62 49.10
C MET A 1 18.43 -39.21 48.93
N SER A 2 17.24 -38.97 49.50
CA SER A 2 16.97 -37.97 50.56
C SER A 2 17.14 -36.52 50.10
N ARG A 3 16.06 -35.81 49.73
CA ARG A 3 15.04 -35.09 50.54
C ARG A 3 15.49 -33.69 51.03
N GLY A 4 14.63 -32.71 50.76
CA GLY A 4 14.52 -31.39 51.42
C GLY A 4 15.16 -30.27 50.57
N GLY A 5 14.48 -29.20 50.17
CA GLY A 5 13.19 -28.63 50.56
C GLY A 5 13.37 -27.12 50.71
N ALA A 6 12.73 -26.31 49.88
CA ALA A 6 12.42 -24.91 50.20
C ALA A 6 11.25 -24.46 49.31
N VAL A 7 10.17 -24.11 50.01
CA VAL A 7 8.93 -23.55 49.49
C VAL A 7 9.15 -22.05 49.26
N ALA A 8 8.74 -21.55 48.09
CA ALA A 8 8.49 -20.13 47.88
C ALA A 8 7.14 -19.99 47.16
N THR A 9 6.10 -19.77 47.97
CA THR A 9 4.81 -19.24 47.56
C THR A 9 4.99 -17.79 47.14
N THR A 10 4.75 -17.48 45.86
CA THR A 10 4.43 -16.14 45.41
C THR A 10 3.10 -16.19 44.67
N TYR A 11 2.07 -15.70 45.35
CA TYR A 11 0.87 -15.14 44.73
C TYR A 11 1.32 -14.14 43.67
N VAL A 12 0.91 -14.35 42.41
CA VAL A 12 0.93 -13.29 41.41
C VAL A 12 -0.47 -12.72 41.39
N GLU A 13 -0.61 -11.58 42.04
CA GLU A 13 -1.78 -10.72 42.01
C GLU A 13 -2.09 -10.33 40.57
N GLU A 14 -3.39 -10.30 40.27
CA GLU A 14 -3.96 -9.61 39.14
C GLU A 14 -3.54 -8.13 39.17
N SER A 15 -2.78 -7.68 38.17
CA SER A 15 -2.61 -6.25 37.95
C SER A 15 -2.42 -5.95 36.46
N GLY A 16 -3.29 -5.08 35.94
CA GLY A 16 -2.99 -4.23 34.80
C GLY A 16 -3.39 -4.81 33.44
N TYR A 17 -4.61 -4.48 33.02
CA TYR A 17 -4.85 -4.22 31.60
C TYR A 17 -3.89 -3.10 31.18
N ASP A 18 -2.89 -3.44 30.37
CA ASP A 18 -1.97 -2.49 29.76
C ASP A 18 -2.70 -1.76 28.63
N ASP A 19 -3.44 -0.70 29.00
CA ASP A 19 -4.06 0.30 28.12
C ASP A 19 -3.01 1.29 27.56
N GLY A 20 -1.80 0.77 27.27
CA GLY A 20 -0.62 1.56 26.90
C GLY A 20 -0.38 1.69 25.39
N SER A 21 -1.20 1.07 24.54
CA SER A 21 -0.97 1.01 23.09
C SER A 21 -1.77 2.00 22.24
N LEU A 22 -2.58 2.86 22.86
CA LEU A 22 -3.39 3.88 22.15
C LEU A 22 -2.80 5.31 22.02
N PRO A 23 -1.75 5.76 22.74
CA PRO A 23 -1.24 7.12 22.54
C PRO A 23 -0.31 7.27 21.33
N ALA A 24 0.35 6.20 20.88
CA ALA A 24 1.31 6.27 19.77
C ALA A 24 0.63 6.53 18.41
N LEU A 25 -0.47 5.83 18.12
CA LEU A 25 -1.26 6.03 16.89
C LEU A 25 -1.93 7.41 16.84
N HIS A 26 -2.35 7.93 17.99
CA HIS A 26 -2.97 9.25 18.07
C HIS A 26 -1.95 10.38 17.86
N HIS A 27 -0.71 10.19 18.31
CA HIS A 27 0.40 11.11 18.06
C HIS A 27 0.82 11.10 16.58
N GLU A 28 0.90 9.92 15.96
CA GLU A 28 1.30 9.79 14.54
C GLU A 28 0.26 10.38 13.56
N LEU A 29 -1.04 10.25 13.86
CA LEU A 29 -2.12 10.93 13.11
C LEU A 29 -2.14 12.45 13.30
N GLN A 30 -1.70 12.95 14.46
CA GLN A 30 -1.59 14.39 14.71
C GLN A 30 -0.42 15.03 13.97
N TRP A 31 0.71 14.33 13.85
CA TRP A 31 1.85 14.77 13.05
C TRP A 31 1.48 14.88 11.57
N GLN A 32 0.81 13.86 11.00
CA GLN A 32 0.34 13.92 9.61
C GLN A 32 -0.68 15.04 9.36
N ARG A 33 -1.58 15.32 10.32
CA ARG A 33 -2.54 16.44 10.20
C ARG A 33 -1.86 17.81 10.27
N ASN A 34 -0.83 17.95 11.10
CA ASN A 34 -0.07 19.19 11.19
C ASN A 34 0.77 19.42 9.94
N ASP A 35 1.38 18.38 9.37
CA ASP A 35 2.13 18.48 8.11
C ASP A 35 1.22 18.88 6.95
N VAL A 36 0.03 18.29 6.82
CA VAL A 36 -0.93 18.67 5.77
C VAL A 36 -1.38 20.13 5.91
N ARG A 37 -1.53 20.64 7.14
CA ARG A 37 -1.85 22.06 7.37
C ARG A 37 -0.68 22.99 7.03
N ILE A 38 0.55 22.58 7.35
CA ILE A 38 1.76 23.35 7.01
C ILE A 38 1.95 23.39 5.49
N PHE A 39 1.78 22.25 4.80
CA PHE A 39 1.82 22.20 3.34
C PHE A 39 0.69 23.00 2.70
N ALA A 40 -0.53 22.97 3.24
CA ALA A 40 -1.64 23.78 2.74
C ALA A 40 -1.37 25.28 2.92
N HIS A 41 -0.77 25.70 4.03
CA HIS A 41 -0.40 27.09 4.28
C HIS A 41 0.73 27.55 3.33
N ALA A 42 1.78 26.74 3.18
CA ALA A 42 2.87 27.03 2.24
C ALA A 42 2.38 27.04 0.76
N ALA A 43 1.44 26.16 0.40
CA ALA A 43 0.81 26.16 -0.92
C ALA A 43 -0.05 27.42 -1.14
N ALA A 44 -0.78 27.88 -0.12
CA ALA A 44 -1.54 29.12 -0.20
C ALA A 44 -0.63 30.35 -0.33
N GLU A 45 0.46 30.41 0.43
CA GLU A 45 1.46 31.48 0.33
C GLU A 45 2.14 31.54 -1.04
N THR A 46 2.48 30.39 -1.62
CA THR A 46 3.06 30.35 -2.98
C THR A 46 2.07 30.77 -4.05
N GLN A 47 0.79 30.41 -3.92
CA GLN A 47 -0.25 30.88 -4.85
C GLN A 47 -0.47 32.40 -4.75
N VAL A 48 -0.44 32.97 -3.56
CA VAL A 48 -0.53 34.43 -3.36
C VAL A 48 0.70 35.13 -3.94
N ALA A 49 1.91 34.61 -3.69
CA ALA A 49 3.15 35.15 -4.24
C ALA A 49 3.20 35.11 -5.78
N ILE A 50 2.70 34.03 -6.40
CA ILE A 50 2.61 33.91 -7.86
C ILE A 50 1.59 34.90 -8.42
N LYS A 51 0.43 35.06 -7.75
CA LYS A 51 -0.61 36.01 -8.16
C LYS A 51 -0.10 37.45 -8.09
N ASP A 52 0.59 37.82 -7.02
CA ASP A 52 1.18 39.16 -6.86
C ASP A 52 2.31 39.40 -7.85
N ALA A 53 3.14 38.38 -8.16
CA ALA A 53 4.16 38.48 -9.20
C ALA A 53 3.56 38.65 -10.61
N LEU A 54 2.42 38.02 -10.91
CA LEU A 54 1.71 38.19 -12.16
C LEU A 54 1.03 39.57 -12.27
N VAL A 55 0.42 40.06 -11.19
CA VAL A 55 -0.18 41.40 -11.15
C VAL A 55 0.92 42.48 -11.26
N SER A 56 2.07 42.29 -10.60
CA SER A 56 3.21 43.21 -10.70
C SER A 56 3.87 43.20 -12.08
N LYS A 57 3.97 42.04 -12.76
CA LYS A 57 4.61 41.94 -14.09
C LYS A 57 3.69 42.32 -15.26
N PHE A 58 2.38 42.18 -15.12
CA PHE A 58 1.42 42.46 -16.19
C PHE A 58 0.52 43.68 -15.94
N GLY A 59 0.54 44.27 -14.74
CA GLY A 59 -0.37 45.35 -14.32
C GLY A 59 0.00 46.76 -14.74
N THR A 60 1.19 47.02 -15.31
CA THR A 60 1.73 48.39 -15.38
C THR A 60 1.96 48.96 -16.78
N ASN A 61 1.27 48.48 -17.83
CA ASN A 61 1.45 49.12 -19.15
C ASN A 61 0.25 49.09 -20.11
N ARG A 62 -0.98 49.23 -19.61
CA ARG A 62 -2.18 49.19 -20.46
C ARG A 62 -3.09 50.42 -20.44
N ASN A 63 -2.55 51.58 -20.04
CA ASN A 63 -3.21 52.87 -20.22
C ASN A 63 -2.21 53.88 -20.84
N GLY A 64 -2.00 53.78 -22.16
CA GLY A 64 -1.46 54.86 -22.97
C GLY A 64 -2.57 55.34 -23.90
N PRO A 65 -2.94 56.64 -23.90
CA PRO A 65 -3.96 57.15 -24.79
C PRO A 65 -3.45 57.17 -26.24
N ASP A 66 -4.33 56.79 -27.16
CA ASP A 66 -4.17 56.92 -28.60
C ASP A 66 -3.81 58.36 -29.00
N THR A 67 -2.54 58.63 -29.28
CA THR A 67 -2.06 59.89 -29.89
C THR A 67 -1.30 59.58 -31.17
N ILE A 68 -2.01 59.13 -32.21
CA ILE A 68 -1.48 59.00 -33.57
C ILE A 68 -2.09 60.04 -34.54
N THR A 69 -3.07 60.84 -34.11
CA THR A 69 -3.78 61.78 -35.00
C THR A 69 -3.47 63.26 -34.80
N GLN A 70 -2.48 63.63 -33.98
CA GLN A 70 -2.23 65.04 -33.59
C GLN A 70 -0.90 65.66 -34.06
N SER A 71 -0.21 65.06 -35.03
CA SER A 71 1.06 65.57 -35.58
C SER A 71 0.94 66.17 -36.99
N ALA A 72 -0.22 66.73 -37.34
CA ALA A 72 -0.48 67.30 -38.67
C ALA A 72 0.03 68.75 -38.88
N ASN A 73 0.58 69.42 -37.86
CA ASN A 73 0.91 70.85 -37.92
C ASN A 73 2.34 71.21 -37.48
N ASP A 74 3.32 70.30 -37.62
CA ASP A 74 4.72 70.60 -37.32
C ASP A 74 5.46 71.08 -38.59
N PRO A 75 5.99 72.32 -38.67
CA PRO A 75 6.56 72.91 -39.89
C PRO A 75 7.94 72.33 -40.30
N GLY A 76 8.30 71.14 -39.79
CA GLY A 76 9.48 70.36 -40.18
C GLY A 76 9.17 69.04 -40.87
N PHE A 77 7.89 68.76 -41.18
CA PHE A 77 7.48 67.50 -41.80
C PHE A 77 7.87 67.49 -43.28
N LEU A 78 9.01 66.87 -43.60
CA LEU A 78 9.39 66.51 -44.97
C LEU A 78 8.27 65.66 -45.58
N GLU A 79 7.49 66.27 -46.46
CA GLU A 79 6.50 65.59 -47.30
C GLU A 79 7.20 64.60 -48.24
N VAL A 80 7.40 63.36 -47.78
CA VAL A 80 7.75 62.25 -48.65
C VAL A 80 6.45 61.58 -49.09
N PHE A 81 5.94 61.97 -50.26
CA PHE A 81 4.88 61.23 -50.96
C PHE A 81 5.45 59.98 -51.67
N PRO A 82 4.65 58.92 -51.93
CA PRO A 82 3.18 58.91 -51.92
C PRO A 82 2.54 58.12 -50.77
N ARG A 83 1.52 58.75 -50.15
CA ARG A 83 0.59 58.16 -49.17
C ARG A 83 -0.41 57.14 -49.78
N VAL A 84 -0.11 56.62 -50.98
CA VAL A 84 -0.93 55.63 -51.71
C VAL A 84 -0.05 54.46 -52.14
N ALA A 85 0.52 53.77 -51.18
CA ALA A 85 1.11 52.45 -51.38
C ALA A 85 0.62 51.54 -50.26
N SER A 86 -0.67 51.18 -50.31
CA SER A 86 -1.16 50.01 -49.54
C SER A 86 -0.51 48.72 -50.01
N ARG A 87 0.15 48.73 -51.19
CA ARG A 87 1.00 47.66 -51.67
C ARG A 87 2.45 47.89 -51.25
N PRO A 88 3.11 46.90 -50.63
CA PRO A 88 4.54 46.97 -50.42
C PRO A 88 5.25 47.13 -51.79
N PRO A 89 6.32 47.94 -51.85
CA PRO A 89 7.09 48.12 -53.07
C PRO A 89 7.56 46.76 -53.63
N LYS A 90 7.57 46.63 -54.96
CA LYS A 90 7.82 45.36 -55.67
C LYS A 90 9.05 44.61 -55.16
N LEU A 91 10.12 45.34 -54.86
CA LEU A 91 11.32 44.77 -54.27
C LEU A 91 10.97 44.03 -52.98
N LEU A 92 10.41 44.70 -51.96
CA LEU A 92 9.99 44.08 -50.68
C LEU A 92 9.08 42.86 -50.89
N GLN A 93 8.18 42.92 -51.88
CA GLN A 93 7.29 41.82 -52.23
C GLN A 93 8.04 40.57 -52.75
N GLU A 94 9.06 40.79 -53.58
CA GLU A 94 9.97 39.72 -54.03
C GLU A 94 10.82 39.17 -52.87
N LEU A 95 11.18 40.01 -51.89
CA LEU A 95 11.97 39.57 -50.73
C LEU A 95 11.15 38.71 -49.78
N GLU A 96 9.90 39.09 -49.53
CA GLU A 96 8.95 38.29 -48.76
C GLU A 96 8.71 36.94 -49.43
N ALA A 97 8.57 36.90 -50.77
CA ALA A 97 8.41 35.65 -51.51
C ALA A 97 9.62 34.71 -51.34
N ILE A 98 10.84 35.23 -51.50
CA ILE A 98 12.08 34.44 -51.33
C ILE A 98 12.22 33.92 -49.90
N LEU A 99 11.86 34.73 -48.91
CA LEU A 99 11.94 34.35 -47.50
C LEU A 99 10.89 33.28 -47.14
N VAL A 100 9.67 33.40 -47.66
CA VAL A 100 8.62 32.38 -47.51
C VAL A 100 9.04 31.05 -48.16
N ASP A 101 9.65 31.09 -49.35
CA ASP A 101 10.12 29.89 -50.03
C ASP A 101 11.27 29.21 -49.27
N ARG A 102 12.18 30.00 -48.69
CA ARG A 102 13.26 29.50 -47.82
C ARG A 102 12.72 28.87 -46.55
N LEU A 103 11.76 29.51 -45.88
CA LEU A 103 11.10 28.97 -44.69
C LEU A 103 10.38 27.65 -45.02
N ARG A 104 9.68 27.56 -46.15
CA ARG A 104 9.04 26.31 -46.61
C ARG A 104 10.03 25.20 -46.93
N ALA A 105 11.18 25.53 -47.51
CA ALA A 105 12.24 24.56 -47.78
C ALA A 105 12.86 24.03 -46.47
N ASN A 106 13.08 24.93 -45.51
CA ASN A 106 13.60 24.59 -44.19
C ASN A 106 12.59 23.77 -43.37
N ASP A 107 11.30 24.08 -43.50
CA ASP A 107 10.22 23.32 -42.88
C ASP A 107 10.17 21.87 -43.38
N LYS A 108 10.47 21.64 -44.66
CA LYS A 108 10.60 20.30 -45.27
C LYS A 108 11.89 19.59 -44.87
N ALA A 109 12.99 20.32 -44.69
CA ALA A 109 14.25 19.75 -44.24
C ALA A 109 14.21 19.33 -42.75
N ALA A 110 13.36 19.99 -41.95
CA ALA A 110 13.20 19.72 -40.53
C ALA A 110 12.25 18.56 -40.18
N SER A 111 11.51 18.02 -41.17
CA SER A 111 10.68 16.83 -40.97
C SER A 111 11.53 15.57 -41.10
N VAL A 112 11.61 14.79 -40.02
CA VAL A 112 12.37 13.53 -40.00
C VAL A 112 11.41 12.39 -40.35
N GLY A 113 11.38 11.99 -41.62
CA GLY A 113 10.64 10.81 -42.07
C GLY A 113 10.23 10.85 -43.55
N PRO A 114 10.11 9.70 -44.23
CA PRO A 114 9.77 9.64 -45.67
C PRO A 114 8.36 10.16 -46.01
N LEU A 115 7.54 10.46 -45.00
CA LEU A 115 6.15 10.90 -45.14
C LEU A 115 5.87 12.33 -44.62
N GLY A 116 6.89 13.09 -44.22
CA GLY A 116 6.71 14.53 -43.90
C GLY A 116 5.62 14.82 -42.86
N SER A 117 5.38 13.91 -41.91
CA SER A 117 4.33 14.10 -40.92
C SER A 117 4.77 15.15 -39.89
N ALA A 118 3.90 16.13 -39.60
CA ALA A 118 4.15 17.19 -38.62
C ALA A 118 4.38 16.67 -37.18
N ARG A 119 4.19 15.37 -36.95
CA ARG A 119 4.24 14.72 -35.64
C ARG A 119 5.64 14.23 -35.26
N GLU A 120 6.50 13.98 -36.25
CA GLU A 120 7.91 13.59 -36.10
C GLU A 120 8.83 14.75 -36.54
N ARG A 121 8.49 15.93 -36.06
CA ARG A 121 9.30 17.12 -36.27
C ARG A 121 10.31 17.20 -35.15
N ASP A 122 11.59 17.27 -35.47
CA ASP A 122 12.59 17.62 -34.46
C ASP A 122 12.47 19.13 -34.21
N PRO A 123 11.91 19.55 -33.05
CA PRO A 123 11.67 20.97 -32.79
C PRO A 123 12.96 21.80 -32.78
N LYS A 124 14.12 21.17 -32.50
CA LYS A 124 15.43 21.82 -32.53
C LYS A 124 15.88 22.11 -33.96
N LEU A 125 15.75 21.13 -34.85
CA LEU A 125 16.16 21.28 -36.24
C LEU A 125 15.27 22.30 -36.98
N ALA A 126 13.96 22.29 -36.72
CA ALA A 126 13.02 23.24 -37.31
C ALA A 126 13.28 24.68 -36.88
N ALA A 127 13.50 24.92 -35.58
CA ALA A 127 13.77 26.25 -35.06
C ALA A 127 15.12 26.80 -35.52
N ASN A 128 16.17 25.95 -35.57
CA ASN A 128 17.48 26.38 -36.03
C ASN A 128 17.50 26.69 -37.52
N LEU A 129 16.86 25.87 -38.35
CA LEU A 129 16.78 26.12 -39.80
C LEU A 129 15.94 27.36 -40.13
N SER A 130 14.85 27.62 -39.41
CA SER A 130 14.07 28.84 -39.64
C SER A 130 14.84 30.11 -39.24
N LEU A 131 15.57 30.07 -38.12
CA LEU A 131 16.45 31.17 -37.70
C LEU A 131 17.61 31.40 -38.68
N ASP A 132 18.21 30.33 -39.22
CA ASP A 132 19.23 30.42 -40.26
C ASP A 132 18.68 30.99 -41.58
N ALA A 133 17.42 30.73 -41.93
CA ALA A 133 16.75 31.35 -43.07
C ALA A 133 16.67 32.87 -42.93
N HIS A 134 16.26 33.35 -41.75
CA HIS A 134 16.20 34.78 -41.44
C HIS A 134 17.59 35.42 -41.40
N ARG A 135 18.61 34.68 -40.95
CA ARG A 135 20.02 35.09 -40.99
C ARG A 135 20.54 35.19 -42.41
N GLN A 136 20.29 34.21 -43.28
CA GLN A 136 20.76 34.24 -44.67
C GLN A 136 20.07 35.32 -45.51
N ALA A 137 18.83 35.68 -45.17
CA ALA A 137 18.11 36.77 -45.81
C ALA A 137 18.60 38.17 -45.38
N SER A 138 19.15 38.32 -44.16
CA SER A 138 19.63 39.60 -43.61
C SER A 138 21.17 39.75 -43.70
N ALA A 139 21.93 38.72 -43.35
CA ALA A 139 23.38 38.72 -43.29
C ALA A 139 24.02 38.47 -44.67
N GLY A 140 24.63 39.51 -45.21
CA GLY A 140 25.77 39.43 -46.14
C GLY A 140 25.52 39.12 -47.62
N SER A 141 24.47 38.38 -48.02
CA SER A 141 24.44 37.80 -49.39
C SER A 141 23.13 37.96 -50.19
N GLY A 142 22.52 39.14 -50.24
CA GLY A 142 21.79 39.40 -51.49
C GLY A 142 20.79 40.52 -51.52
N VAL A 143 20.23 40.89 -50.37
CA VAL A 143 18.97 41.62 -50.41
C VAL A 143 19.03 42.96 -49.70
N LEU A 144 19.23 43.00 -48.38
CA LEU A 144 19.39 44.28 -47.67
C LEU A 144 20.69 44.97 -48.13
N ALA A 145 21.77 44.21 -48.28
CA ALA A 145 23.03 44.73 -48.83
C ALA A 145 22.88 45.28 -50.27
N ALA A 146 22.07 44.63 -51.12
CA ALA A 146 21.78 45.12 -52.47
C ALA A 146 20.88 46.36 -52.47
N PHE A 147 19.91 46.43 -51.54
CA PHE A 147 19.08 47.61 -51.29
C PHE A 147 19.92 48.80 -50.79
N VAL A 148 20.82 48.58 -49.82
CA VAL A 148 21.75 49.59 -49.31
C VAL A 148 22.68 50.09 -50.42
N ALA A 149 23.17 49.20 -51.29
CA ALA A 149 23.98 49.57 -52.45
C ALA A 149 23.21 50.39 -53.49
N GLY A 150 21.91 50.16 -53.64
CA GLY A 150 21.02 50.93 -54.54
C GLY A 150 20.78 52.38 -54.10
N PHE A 151 20.97 52.70 -52.81
CA PHE A 151 20.84 54.04 -52.26
C PHE A 151 22.22 54.61 -51.87
N SER A 152 23.06 54.86 -52.87
CA SER A 152 24.46 55.30 -52.69
C SER A 152 24.64 56.53 -51.80
N THR A 153 23.68 57.46 -51.79
CA THR A 153 23.71 58.69 -50.99
C THR A 153 23.48 58.44 -49.49
N TYR A 154 22.72 57.41 -49.14
CA TYR A 154 22.37 57.05 -47.75
C TYR A 154 23.06 55.76 -47.28
N ALA A 155 23.90 55.16 -48.13
CA ALA A 155 24.61 53.92 -47.88
C ALA A 155 25.32 53.85 -46.50
N PRO A 156 26.04 54.88 -46.01
CA PRO A 156 26.68 54.79 -44.69
C PRO A 156 25.69 54.76 -43.52
N LEU A 157 24.56 55.47 -43.62
CA LEU A 157 23.50 55.43 -42.60
C LEU A 157 22.81 54.06 -42.59
N LEU A 158 22.42 53.59 -43.78
CA LEU A 158 21.72 52.30 -43.95
C LEU A 158 22.62 51.12 -43.56
N SER A 159 23.92 51.19 -43.83
CA SER A 159 24.89 50.18 -43.37
C SER A 159 25.01 50.14 -41.84
N ARG A 160 24.95 51.29 -41.17
CA ARG A 160 24.97 51.34 -39.69
C ARG A 160 23.69 50.77 -39.08
N ILE A 161 22.53 51.09 -39.67
CA ILE A 161 21.24 50.52 -39.25
C ILE A 161 21.23 49.00 -39.48
N GLN A 162 21.73 48.54 -40.64
CA GLN A 162 21.90 47.12 -40.92
C GLN A 162 22.77 46.43 -39.88
N ALA A 163 23.92 47.01 -39.52
CA ALA A 163 24.81 46.41 -38.52
C ALA A 163 24.16 46.28 -37.14
N GLU A 164 23.41 47.29 -36.69
CA GLU A 164 22.66 47.21 -35.42
C GLU A 164 21.51 46.21 -35.50
N PHE A 165 20.82 46.14 -36.64
CA PHE A 165 19.74 45.17 -36.86
C PHE A 165 20.28 43.74 -36.85
N ASP A 166 21.38 43.48 -37.57
CA ASP A 166 22.06 42.19 -37.60
C ASP A 166 22.55 41.79 -36.21
N ARG A 167 23.08 42.74 -35.42
CA ARG A 167 23.48 42.50 -34.03
C ARG A 167 22.28 42.11 -33.16
N ALA A 168 21.17 42.83 -33.25
CA ALA A 168 19.95 42.52 -32.50
C ALA A 168 19.35 41.17 -32.92
N LEU A 169 19.36 40.86 -34.22
CA LEU A 169 18.92 39.58 -34.76
C LEU A 169 19.77 38.43 -34.22
N ASN A 170 21.09 38.58 -34.22
CA ASN A 170 22.02 37.59 -33.69
C ASN A 170 21.81 37.33 -32.20
N GLU A 171 21.58 38.38 -31.41
CA GLU A 171 21.28 38.25 -29.98
C GLU A 171 19.92 37.57 -29.74
N GLY A 172 18.90 37.93 -30.51
CA GLY A 172 17.57 37.31 -30.44
C GLY A 172 17.60 35.82 -30.81
N VAL A 173 18.36 35.45 -31.85
CA VAL A 173 18.58 34.05 -32.26
C VAL A 173 19.27 33.27 -31.14
N ARG A 174 20.32 33.84 -30.54
CA ARG A 174 21.05 33.21 -29.43
C ARG A 174 20.14 32.98 -28.22
N SER A 175 19.39 34.01 -27.82
CA SER A 175 18.43 33.91 -26.71
C SER A 175 17.34 32.87 -26.99
N ALA A 176 16.86 32.76 -28.23
CA ALA A 176 15.88 31.74 -28.62
C ALA A 176 16.47 30.33 -28.54
N GLN A 177 17.72 30.13 -28.99
CA GLN A 177 18.43 28.85 -28.87
C GLN A 177 18.59 28.44 -27.41
N GLU A 178 19.07 29.34 -26.56
CA GLU A 178 19.21 29.12 -25.12
C GLU A 178 17.86 28.78 -24.46
N ASN A 179 16.76 29.44 -24.89
CA ASN A 179 15.42 29.13 -24.38
C ASN A 179 14.97 27.71 -24.75
N VAL A 180 15.23 27.27 -25.99
CA VAL A 180 14.90 25.91 -26.44
C VAL A 180 15.75 24.87 -25.68
N GLU A 181 17.03 25.15 -25.46
CA GLU A 181 17.91 24.29 -24.67
C GLU A 181 17.45 24.16 -23.21
N MET A 182 17.09 25.28 -22.57
CA MET A 182 16.56 25.26 -21.21
C MET A 182 15.25 24.48 -21.11
N ARG A 183 14.31 24.67 -22.04
CA ARG A 183 13.05 23.89 -22.06
C ARG A 183 13.31 22.40 -22.20
N TYR A 184 14.27 22.04 -23.06
CA TYR A 184 14.66 20.65 -23.23
C TYR A 184 15.30 20.08 -21.95
N ALA A 185 16.19 20.82 -21.30
CA ALA A 185 16.80 20.41 -20.05
C ALA A 185 15.77 20.24 -18.92
N MET A 186 14.78 21.15 -18.83
CA MET A 186 13.68 21.03 -17.88
C MET A 186 12.83 19.78 -18.15
N ALA A 187 12.42 19.54 -19.40
CA ALA A 187 11.64 18.36 -19.75
C ALA A 187 12.40 17.04 -19.47
N LYS A 188 13.71 17.02 -19.74
CA LYS A 188 14.57 15.88 -19.41
C LYS A 188 14.64 15.64 -17.90
N ASN A 189 14.85 16.70 -17.10
CA ASN A 189 14.92 16.60 -15.65
C ASN A 189 13.58 16.15 -15.04
N GLU A 190 12.46 16.65 -15.56
CA GLU A 190 11.11 16.25 -15.14
C GLU A 190 10.88 14.76 -15.38
N LEU A 191 11.24 14.26 -16.57
CA LEU A 191 11.16 12.84 -16.89
C LEU A 191 12.07 11.97 -16.00
N GLU A 192 13.27 12.46 -15.66
CA GLU A 192 14.16 11.80 -14.70
C GLU A 192 13.57 11.77 -13.29
N ARG A 193 12.94 12.87 -12.83
CA ARG A 193 12.21 12.89 -11.54
C ARG A 193 11.03 11.93 -11.54
N GLU A 194 10.23 11.90 -12.60
CA GLU A 194 9.11 10.98 -12.72
C GLU A 194 9.57 9.52 -12.61
N ARG A 195 10.64 9.16 -13.33
CA ARG A 195 11.23 7.81 -13.24
C ARG A 195 11.71 7.49 -11.83
N ALA A 196 12.46 8.39 -11.19
CA ALA A 196 12.93 8.19 -9.82
C ALA A 196 11.76 8.01 -8.85
N THR A 197 10.68 8.80 -8.98
CA THR A 197 9.49 8.63 -8.13
C THR A 197 8.76 7.32 -8.40
N ALA A 198 8.70 6.87 -9.65
CA ALA A 198 8.09 5.59 -10.01
C ALA A 198 8.88 4.41 -9.44
N GLU A 199 10.21 4.47 -9.50
CA GLU A 199 11.10 3.45 -8.91
C GLU A 199 10.93 3.36 -7.39
N VAL A 200 10.94 4.49 -6.68
CA VAL A 200 10.73 4.53 -5.22
C VAL A 200 9.34 3.99 -4.86
N ARG A 201 8.29 4.39 -5.58
CA ARG A 201 6.94 3.84 -5.37
C ARG A 201 6.89 2.32 -5.61
N GLY A 202 7.60 1.84 -6.63
CA GLY A 202 7.72 0.42 -6.92
C GLY A 202 8.39 -0.35 -5.78
N GLN A 203 9.47 0.19 -5.22
CA GLN A 203 10.19 -0.40 -4.08
C GLN A 203 9.30 -0.47 -2.83
N VAL A 204 8.64 0.63 -2.47
CA VAL A 204 7.73 0.68 -1.32
C VAL A 204 6.59 -0.34 -1.46
N LEU A 205 5.98 -0.44 -2.65
CA LEU A 205 4.93 -1.43 -2.90
C LEU A 205 5.45 -2.87 -2.78
N ALA A 206 6.67 -3.14 -3.27
CA ALA A 206 7.28 -4.46 -3.16
C ALA A 206 7.58 -4.83 -1.70
N GLU A 207 8.11 -3.88 -0.92
CA GLU A 207 8.34 -4.04 0.52
C GLU A 207 7.03 -4.29 1.27
N ASP A 208 5.99 -3.49 1.02
CA ASP A 208 4.66 -3.66 1.61
C ASP A 208 4.05 -5.04 1.32
N LEU A 209 4.16 -5.52 0.07
CA LEU A 209 3.67 -6.84 -0.31
C LEU A 209 4.46 -7.95 0.40
N SER A 210 5.78 -7.81 0.50
CA SER A 210 6.62 -8.77 1.22
C SER A 210 6.29 -8.80 2.72
N PHE A 211 6.06 -7.63 3.32
CA PHE A 211 5.67 -7.51 4.73
C PHE A 211 4.31 -8.16 4.97
N ARG A 212 3.30 -7.86 4.14
CA ARG A 212 1.97 -8.48 4.24
C ARG A 212 2.03 -10.00 4.10
N ALA A 213 2.80 -10.52 3.14
CA ALA A 213 2.99 -11.96 2.98
C ALA A 213 3.60 -12.59 4.24
N SER A 214 4.63 -11.97 4.83
CA SER A 214 5.25 -12.45 6.07
C SER A 214 4.30 -12.40 7.27
N ALA A 215 3.49 -11.36 7.38
CA ALA A 215 2.52 -11.19 8.46
C ALA A 215 1.41 -12.25 8.37
N LEU A 216 0.89 -12.51 7.17
CA LEU A 216 -0.09 -13.56 6.94
C LEU A 216 0.48 -14.95 7.24
N ALA A 217 1.73 -15.23 6.84
CA ALA A 217 2.39 -16.49 7.16
C ALA A 217 2.52 -16.71 8.67
N ARG A 218 2.93 -15.69 9.43
CA ARG A 218 2.99 -15.74 10.90
C ARG A 218 1.61 -15.97 11.52
N LEU A 219 0.59 -15.29 10.99
CA LEU A 219 -0.79 -15.44 11.46
C LEU A 219 -1.29 -16.88 11.23
N HIS A 220 -1.05 -17.46 10.05
CA HIS A 220 -1.36 -18.85 9.77
C HIS A 220 -0.65 -19.81 10.73
N GLU A 221 0.65 -19.60 10.97
CA GLU A 221 1.41 -20.43 11.91
C GLU A 221 0.84 -20.36 13.34
N LEU A 222 0.45 -19.17 13.80
CA LEU A 222 -0.18 -18.99 15.11
C LEU A 222 -1.55 -19.66 15.18
N ARG A 223 -2.37 -19.58 14.12
CA ARG A 223 -3.66 -20.29 14.03
C ARG A 223 -3.46 -21.80 14.11
N GLU A 224 -2.46 -22.35 13.41
CA GLU A 224 -2.16 -23.78 13.47
C GLU A 224 -1.65 -24.21 14.84
N ARG A 225 -0.84 -23.39 15.52
CA ARG A 225 -0.42 -23.65 16.90
C ARG A 225 -1.61 -23.63 17.85
N ALA A 226 -2.49 -22.65 17.72
CA ALA A 226 -3.72 -22.55 18.52
C ALA A 226 -4.64 -23.77 18.31
N ALA A 227 -4.89 -24.16 17.05
CA ALA A 227 -5.69 -25.33 16.72
C ALA A 227 -5.08 -26.63 17.28
N ARG A 228 -3.75 -26.77 17.26
CA ARG A 228 -3.06 -27.90 17.89
C ARG A 228 -3.20 -27.89 19.42
N ALA A 229 -3.10 -26.74 20.06
CA ALA A 229 -3.28 -26.60 21.50
C ALA A 229 -4.73 -26.92 21.91
N GLU A 230 -5.71 -26.46 21.14
CA GLU A 230 -7.12 -26.75 21.37
C GLU A 230 -7.44 -28.25 21.26
N LYS A 231 -6.91 -28.93 20.24
CA LYS A 231 -7.04 -30.40 20.12
C LYS A 231 -6.43 -31.12 21.32
N LYS A 232 -5.24 -30.71 21.79
CA LYS A 232 -4.62 -31.28 22.99
C LYS A 232 -5.46 -31.05 24.24
N LYS A 233 -6.03 -29.86 24.39
CA LYS A 233 -6.94 -29.53 25.49
C LYS A 233 -8.18 -30.43 25.47
N GLN A 234 -8.82 -30.59 24.32
CA GLN A 234 -10.00 -31.45 24.18
C GLN A 234 -9.71 -32.92 24.52
N LEU A 235 -8.54 -33.44 24.12
CA LEU A 235 -8.10 -34.78 24.51
C LEU A 235 -7.89 -34.88 26.03
N ALA A 236 -7.16 -33.93 26.63
CA ALA A 236 -6.94 -33.91 28.07
C ALA A 236 -8.26 -33.79 28.88
N GLU A 237 -9.22 -33.01 28.39
CA GLU A 237 -10.56 -32.94 29.00
C GLU A 237 -11.32 -34.26 28.90
N LYS A 238 -11.17 -34.98 27.78
CA LYS A 238 -11.77 -36.30 27.61
C LYS A 238 -11.15 -37.30 28.60
N ASP A 239 -9.82 -37.36 28.66
CA ASP A 239 -9.08 -38.25 29.58
C ASP A 239 -9.44 -37.96 31.04
N LEU A 240 -9.58 -36.67 31.40
CA LEU A 240 -10.02 -36.25 32.73
C LEU A 240 -11.44 -36.74 33.05
N ARG A 241 -12.38 -36.66 32.09
CA ARG A 241 -13.74 -37.18 32.27
C ARG A 241 -13.75 -38.70 32.44
N GLU A 242 -12.93 -39.43 31.68
CA GLU A 242 -12.79 -40.89 31.79
C GLU A 242 -12.20 -41.28 33.15
N ALA A 243 -11.13 -40.61 33.58
CA ALA A 243 -10.53 -40.82 34.90
C ALA A 243 -11.51 -40.53 36.05
N GLN A 244 -12.31 -39.46 35.95
CA GLN A 244 -13.36 -39.15 36.93
C GLN A 244 -14.45 -40.23 36.97
N ALA A 245 -14.85 -40.76 35.80
CA ALA A 245 -15.82 -41.84 35.72
C ALA A 245 -15.28 -43.14 36.33
N GLU A 246 -13.99 -43.47 36.09
CA GLU A 246 -13.32 -44.60 36.71
C GLU A 246 -13.18 -44.43 38.23
N GLU A 247 -12.79 -43.24 38.69
CA GLU A 247 -12.73 -42.92 40.11
C GLU A 247 -14.09 -43.12 40.79
N ALA A 248 -15.17 -42.63 40.17
CA ALA A 248 -16.53 -42.82 40.68
C ALA A 248 -16.91 -44.32 40.76
N ARG A 249 -16.58 -45.12 39.74
CA ARG A 249 -16.79 -46.58 39.75
C ARG A 249 -16.01 -47.26 40.87
N MET A 250 -14.75 -46.89 41.06
CA MET A 250 -13.89 -47.46 42.11
C MET A 250 -14.39 -47.08 43.51
N ARG A 251 -14.87 -45.86 43.71
CA ARG A 251 -15.50 -45.44 44.98
C ARG A 251 -16.71 -46.30 45.32
N VAL A 252 -17.62 -46.52 44.37
CA VAL A 252 -18.78 -47.41 44.56
C VAL A 252 -18.35 -48.83 44.90
N LEU A 253 -17.34 -49.38 44.21
CA LEU A 253 -16.83 -50.72 44.48
C LEU A 253 -16.19 -50.82 45.89
N VAL A 254 -15.44 -49.81 46.31
CA VAL A 254 -14.87 -49.75 47.67
C VAL A 254 -15.97 -49.67 48.73
N GLU A 255 -17.02 -48.88 48.50
CA GLU A 255 -18.18 -48.82 49.40
C GLU A 255 -18.91 -50.16 49.50
N GLN A 256 -19.11 -50.86 48.37
CA GLN A 256 -19.67 -52.20 48.34
C GLN A 256 -18.80 -53.20 49.11
N LEU A 257 -17.47 -53.20 48.90
CA LEU A 257 -16.54 -54.05 49.63
C LEU A 257 -16.50 -53.74 51.13
N ARG A 258 -16.62 -52.46 51.51
CA ARG A 258 -16.75 -52.08 52.93
C ARG A 258 -18.03 -52.65 53.52
N ALA A 259 -19.17 -52.51 52.83
CA ALA A 259 -20.45 -53.05 53.28
C ALA A 259 -20.46 -54.60 53.36
N THR A 260 -19.80 -55.30 52.44
CA THR A 260 -19.66 -56.76 52.55
C THR A 260 -18.73 -57.16 53.69
N ASN A 261 -17.63 -56.43 53.89
CA ASN A 261 -16.71 -56.69 55.01
C ASN A 261 -17.39 -56.47 56.35
N THR A 262 -18.13 -55.36 56.55
CA THR A 262 -18.89 -55.14 57.78
C THR A 262 -19.91 -56.27 58.02
N ARG A 263 -20.62 -56.70 56.97
CA ARG A 263 -21.55 -57.83 57.08
C ARG A 263 -20.86 -59.15 57.45
N LEU A 264 -19.68 -59.43 56.90
CA LEU A 264 -18.90 -60.60 57.27
C LEU A 264 -18.40 -60.50 58.72
N THR A 265 -17.97 -59.33 59.18
CA THR A 265 -17.58 -59.15 60.58
C THR A 265 -18.75 -59.32 61.54
N GLU A 266 -19.96 -58.89 61.16
CA GLU A 266 -21.18 -59.14 61.93
C GLU A 266 -21.50 -60.63 62.00
N LEU A 267 -21.46 -61.35 60.87
CA LEU A 267 -21.67 -62.80 60.82
C LEU A 267 -20.62 -63.57 61.65
N LEU A 268 -19.35 -63.18 61.60
CA LEU A 268 -18.31 -63.79 62.44
C LEU A 268 -18.56 -63.52 63.93
N ALA A 269 -18.98 -62.30 64.30
CA ALA A 269 -19.34 -62.00 65.69
C ALA A 269 -20.57 -62.79 66.15
N GLU A 270 -21.56 -63.01 65.28
CA GLU A 270 -22.67 -63.91 65.53
C GLU A 270 -22.19 -65.36 65.71
N GLU A 271 -21.33 -65.87 64.84
CA GLU A 271 -20.73 -67.20 64.96
C GLU A 271 -19.94 -67.38 66.26
N GLU A 272 -19.15 -66.39 66.68
CA GLU A 272 -18.45 -66.38 67.96
C GLU A 272 -19.43 -66.40 69.14
N GLN A 273 -20.53 -65.64 69.07
CA GLN A 273 -21.59 -65.68 70.09
C GLN A 273 -22.29 -67.04 70.13
N TRP A 274 -22.53 -67.69 68.99
CA TRP A 274 -23.05 -69.05 68.91
C TRP A 274 -22.04 -70.06 69.49
N ALA A 275 -20.76 -69.91 69.19
CA ALA A 275 -19.68 -70.74 69.70
C ALA A 275 -19.44 -70.54 71.21
N ALA A 276 -19.79 -69.40 71.80
CA ALA A 276 -19.67 -69.14 73.24
C ALA A 276 -20.84 -69.71 74.08
N LYS A 277 -21.95 -70.17 73.46
CA LYS A 277 -23.07 -70.80 74.18
C LYS A 277 -22.64 -72.16 74.77
N PRO A 278 -23.00 -72.52 76.01
CA PRO A 278 -22.42 -73.66 76.73
C PRO A 278 -22.59 -75.04 76.04
N LEU A 279 -23.57 -75.21 75.14
CA LEU A 279 -23.82 -76.44 74.39
C LEU A 279 -22.95 -76.62 73.13
N SER A 280 -22.31 -75.58 72.60
CA SER A 280 -21.47 -75.64 71.38
C SER A 280 -20.13 -76.35 71.59
N SER A 281 -19.58 -76.28 72.80
CA SER A 281 -18.34 -76.95 73.21
C SER A 281 -18.41 -78.48 73.06
N HIS A 282 -19.62 -79.05 73.12
CA HIS A 282 -19.87 -80.49 72.94
C HIS A 282 -19.92 -80.90 71.46
N LEU A 283 -20.10 -79.96 70.51
CA LEU A 283 -20.16 -80.24 69.08
C LEU A 283 -18.80 -80.18 68.38
N GLN A 284 -17.83 -79.41 68.91
CA GLN A 284 -16.45 -79.34 68.36
C GLN A 284 -15.68 -80.67 68.44
N GLY A 285 -16.13 -81.62 69.27
CA GLY A 285 -15.54 -82.95 69.41
C GLY A 285 -16.06 -84.01 68.42
N LEU A 286 -17.06 -83.69 67.58
CA LEU A 286 -17.61 -84.66 66.62
C LEU A 286 -16.74 -84.70 65.35
N LYS A 287 -15.97 -85.79 65.20
CA LYS A 287 -15.30 -86.14 63.93
C LYS A 287 -16.35 -86.47 62.88
N ILE A 288 -16.68 -85.50 62.02
CA ILE A 288 -17.51 -85.72 60.84
C ILE A 288 -16.66 -86.49 59.82
N GLY A 289 -17.06 -87.72 59.49
CA GLY A 289 -16.44 -88.55 58.44
C GLY A 289 -16.68 -88.00 57.03
N PRO A 290 -15.95 -88.48 56.00
CA PRO A 290 -15.96 -87.87 54.68
C PRO A 290 -17.34 -88.00 54.01
N LEU A 291 -17.85 -86.90 53.46
CA LEU A 291 -19.11 -86.89 52.70
C LEU A 291 -18.99 -87.78 51.45
N THR A 292 -19.71 -88.90 51.44
CA THR A 292 -20.00 -89.66 50.22
C THR A 292 -21.04 -88.90 49.39
N LYS A 293 -20.68 -88.61 48.14
CA LYS A 293 -21.57 -88.10 47.10
C LYS A 293 -22.58 -89.19 46.76
N GLU A 294 -23.81 -89.10 47.26
CA GLU A 294 -25.03 -89.70 46.67
C GLU A 294 -26.20 -89.45 47.63
N GLY A 295 -27.19 -88.67 47.19
CA GLY A 295 -28.34 -88.30 48.02
C GLY A 295 -29.10 -87.10 47.47
N GLU A 296 -29.85 -87.35 46.42
CA GLU A 296 -30.88 -86.55 45.76
C GLU A 296 -31.54 -85.44 46.61
N TRP A 297 -31.46 -84.20 46.13
CA TRP A 297 -32.48 -83.17 46.42
C TRP A 297 -32.94 -82.53 45.11
N GLY A 298 -34.09 -83.01 44.63
CA GLY A 298 -35.22 -82.14 44.34
C GLY A 298 -35.09 -81.22 43.14
N ARG A 299 -35.43 -81.79 41.99
CA ARG A 299 -36.10 -81.16 40.84
C ARG A 299 -37.07 -80.03 41.25
N TRP A 300 -36.62 -78.78 41.19
CA TRP A 300 -37.47 -77.58 41.09
C TRP A 300 -37.31 -76.98 39.70
N THR A 301 -37.90 -77.62 38.70
CA THR A 301 -38.14 -77.03 37.39
C THR A 301 -39.49 -76.30 37.45
N GLY A 302 -39.45 -74.99 37.66
CA GLY A 302 -40.59 -74.08 37.50
C GLY A 302 -40.23 -72.94 36.53
N PRO A 303 -41.19 -72.40 35.78
CA PRO A 303 -40.97 -71.56 34.58
C PRO A 303 -40.56 -70.11 34.90
N LEU A 304 -39.73 -69.90 35.91
CA LEU A 304 -39.23 -68.57 36.30
C LEU A 304 -37.82 -68.29 35.76
N ALA A 305 -37.09 -69.31 35.30
CA ALA A 305 -35.73 -69.17 34.78
C ALA A 305 -35.66 -68.58 33.35
N GLU A 306 -36.76 -68.65 32.58
CA GLU A 306 -36.80 -68.05 31.23
C GLU A 306 -37.19 -66.57 31.22
N GLN A 307 -37.68 -66.02 32.34
CA GLN A 307 -38.10 -64.61 32.41
C GLN A 307 -36.97 -63.65 32.84
N MET A 308 -35.83 -64.16 33.31
CA MET A 308 -34.67 -63.34 33.67
C MET A 308 -33.56 -63.27 32.59
N LEU A 309 -33.74 -63.97 31.46
CA LEU A 309 -32.82 -63.93 30.31
C LEU A 309 -33.28 -63.03 29.16
N ARG A 310 -34.42 -62.32 29.30
CA ARG A 310 -34.80 -61.21 28.41
C ARG A 310 -34.77 -59.88 29.17
N GLY A 311 -33.59 -59.26 29.19
CA GLY A 311 -33.44 -57.82 29.41
C GLY A 311 -33.71 -57.02 28.12
N PRO A 312 -34.09 -55.74 28.21
CA PRO A 312 -34.90 -55.05 27.21
C PRO A 312 -34.13 -54.68 25.94
N GLU A 313 -34.82 -54.84 24.80
CA GLU A 313 -34.48 -54.23 23.52
C GLU A 313 -34.19 -52.73 23.70
N ARG A 314 -32.96 -52.31 23.39
CA ARG A 314 -32.66 -50.88 23.20
C ARG A 314 -32.88 -50.55 21.74
N ALA A 315 -33.87 -49.69 21.55
CA ALA A 315 -34.20 -49.01 20.32
C ALA A 315 -32.97 -48.37 19.66
N GLU A 316 -32.90 -48.53 18.34
CA GLU A 316 -32.08 -47.72 17.45
C GLU A 316 -32.54 -46.26 17.52
N PRO A 317 -31.62 -45.27 17.57
CA PRO A 317 -31.96 -43.92 17.18
C PRO A 317 -31.77 -43.77 15.67
N GLU A 318 -32.88 -43.47 15.00
CA GLU A 318 -32.89 -42.85 13.68
C GLU A 318 -32.00 -41.60 13.68
N LEU A 319 -31.09 -41.52 12.70
CA LEU A 319 -30.40 -40.27 12.34
C LEU A 319 -31.01 -39.78 11.02
N GLY A 320 -31.77 -38.70 11.13
CA GLY A 320 -31.88 -37.67 10.09
C GLY A 320 -30.70 -36.71 10.15
#